data_AF-A0A3B8VQ61-F1
#
_entry.id   AF-A0A3B8VQ61-F1
#
_cell.length_a   1.000
_cell.length_b   1.000
_cell.length_c   1.000
_cell.angle_alpha   90.00
_cell.angle_beta   90.00
_cell.angle_gamma   90.00
#
_symmetry.space_group_name_H-M   'P 1'
#
loop_
_entity.id
_entity.type
_entity.pdbx_description
1 polymer ?
#
loop_
_entity_poly.entity_id
_entity_poly.type
_entity_poly.pdbx_seq_one_letter_code
_entity_poly.pdbx_strand_id
1 'polypeptide(L)'
;MTTTLIWGKQVVTRITGTSSAEVITDGAVVQRDGEIIEIGSYRDMRAKYEVDEEIGGSNQVVIPGLINAHHHVGLTPFQLGALDAPLEAWIISRWAMRDVDPYLDTLYCAIQMIESGITTVMHNHMAARLPADVGLFDAASQIVDAYEDSGMRVAFSLSHRDQNHLVYE
;
A
#
# COMPACT_ATOMS: atom_id res chain seq x y z
N MET A 1 20.84 -2.43 -14.80
CA MET A 1 21.01 -1.56 -13.63
C MET A 1 20.48 -0.21 -14.05
N THR A 2 19.32 0.19 -13.54
CA THR A 2 18.65 1.45 -13.93
C THR A 2 18.87 2.49 -12.84
N THR A 3 19.49 3.61 -13.20
CA THR A 3 19.71 4.76 -12.32
C THR A 3 18.72 5.86 -12.66
N THR A 4 17.89 6.26 -11.70
CA THR A 4 16.90 7.34 -11.87
C THR A 4 17.19 8.48 -10.90
N LEU A 5 17.10 9.71 -11.39
CA LEU A 5 17.08 10.91 -10.56
C LEU A 5 15.64 11.38 -10.39
N ILE A 6 15.17 11.45 -9.14
CA ILE A 6 13.83 11.89 -8.77
C ILE A 6 13.94 13.22 -8.04
N TRP A 7 13.30 14.29 -8.52
CA TRP A 7 13.49 15.62 -7.95
C TRP A 7 12.21 16.44 -7.81
N GLY A 8 12.27 17.43 -6.93
CA GLY A 8 11.16 18.33 -6.69
C GLY A 8 11.60 19.64 -6.05
N LYS A 9 10.68 20.60 -5.99
CA LYS A 9 10.89 21.85 -5.25
C LYS A 9 11.20 21.60 -3.78
N GLN A 10 10.61 20.54 -3.22
CA GLN A 10 10.88 20.07 -1.88
C GLN A 10 11.02 18.55 -1.90
N VAL A 11 12.04 18.06 -1.22
CA VAL A 11 12.22 16.64 -0.91
C VAL A 11 12.17 16.47 0.60
N VAL A 12 11.14 15.79 1.09
CA VAL A 12 10.98 15.47 2.52
C VAL A 12 11.80 14.24 2.83
N THR A 13 12.83 14.37 3.66
CA THR A 13 13.77 13.28 3.96
C THR A 13 13.45 12.57 5.27
N ARG A 14 12.90 13.29 6.24
CA ARG A 14 12.61 12.75 7.57
C ARG A 14 11.52 13.54 8.27
N ILE A 15 10.56 12.85 8.88
CA ILE A 15 9.61 13.46 9.81
C ILE A 15 10.27 13.55 11.19
N THR A 16 10.31 14.74 11.79
CA THR A 16 10.98 15.00 13.07
C THR A 16 10.01 15.31 14.21
N GLY A 17 8.73 15.51 13.90
CA GLY A 17 7.69 15.78 14.87
C GLY A 17 6.31 15.81 14.23
N THR A 18 5.28 16.14 15.00
CA THR A 18 3.89 16.18 14.52
C THR A 18 3.63 17.25 13.45
N SER A 19 4.45 18.29 13.42
CA SER A 19 4.35 19.41 12.48
C SER A 19 5.72 19.85 11.93
N SER A 20 6.73 18.98 11.99
CA SER A 20 8.09 19.29 11.54
C SER A 20 8.72 18.15 10.75
N ALA A 21 9.52 18.51 9.75
CA ALA A 21 10.26 17.58 8.91
C ALA A 21 11.58 18.21 8.44
N GLU A 22 12.57 17.36 8.16
CA GLU A 22 13.76 17.72 7.39
C GLU A 22 13.37 17.76 5.90
N VAL A 23 13.66 18.89 5.25
CA VAL A 23 13.29 19.15 3.86
C VAL A 23 14.48 19.76 3.13
N ILE A 24 14.76 19.24 1.94
CA ILE A 24 15.74 19.83 1.01
C ILE A 24 14.96 20.62 -0.05
N THR A 25 15.17 21.92 -0.09
CA THR A 25 14.65 22.78 -1.16
C THR A 25 15.44 22.53 -2.44
N ASP A 26 14.74 22.42 -3.57
CA ASP A 26 15.30 22.02 -4.87
C ASP A 26 16.15 20.75 -4.73
N GLY A 27 15.59 19.75 -4.04
CA GLY A 27 16.25 18.50 -3.71
C GLY A 27 16.04 17.42 -4.77
N ALA A 28 16.88 16.39 -4.69
CA ALA A 28 16.77 15.17 -5.49
C ALA A 28 17.16 13.91 -4.70
N VAL A 29 16.57 12.79 -5.11
CA VAL A 29 16.86 11.44 -4.67
C VAL A 29 17.40 10.67 -5.87
N VAL A 30 18.55 10.02 -5.72
CA VAL A 30 19.10 9.13 -6.75
C VAL A 30 18.87 7.70 -6.30
N GLN A 31 18.24 6.91 -7.16
CA GLN A 31 18.05 5.48 -6.94
C GLN A 31 18.84 4.69 -7.98
N ARG A 32 19.29 3.48 -7.60
CA ARG A 32 19.78 2.47 -8.52
C ARG A 32 19.12 1.14 -8.19
N ASP A 33 18.45 0.56 -9.17
CA ASP A 33 17.77 -0.75 -9.05
C ASP A 33 16.83 -0.86 -7.83
N GLY A 34 16.09 0.22 -7.54
CA GLY A 34 15.13 0.30 -6.44
C GLY A 34 15.73 0.69 -5.09
N GLU A 35 17.04 0.87 -4.98
CA GLU A 35 17.72 1.31 -3.77
C GLU A 35 18.12 2.78 -3.85
N ILE A 36 17.84 3.55 -2.79
CA ILE A 36 18.29 4.94 -2.68
C ILE A 36 19.79 4.94 -2.40
N ILE A 37 20.59 5.55 -3.28
CA ILE A 37 22.05 5.62 -3.14
C ILE A 37 22.53 6.96 -2.59
N GLU A 38 21.82 8.05 -2.88
CA GLU A 38 22.14 9.38 -2.36
C GLU A 38 20.92 10.31 -2.40
N ILE A 39 20.88 11.27 -1.47
CA ILE A 39 19.89 12.34 -1.42
C ILE A 39 20.65 13.65 -1.23
N GLY A 40 20.30 14.68 -2.00
CA GLY A 40 20.99 15.96 -1.95
C GLY A 40 20.27 17.06 -2.72
N SER A 41 20.98 18.15 -3.03
CA SER A 41 20.44 19.17 -3.93
C SER A 41 20.35 18.63 -5.35
N TYR A 42 19.32 19.02 -6.10
CA TYR A 42 19.13 18.64 -7.49
C TYR A 42 20.37 18.95 -8.34
N ARG A 43 20.95 20.14 -8.17
CA ARG A 43 22.14 20.57 -8.92
C ARG A 43 23.33 19.65 -8.67
N ASP A 44 23.59 19.30 -7.41
CA ASP A 44 24.75 18.48 -7.06
C ASP A 44 24.55 17.04 -7.53
N MET A 45 23.33 16.48 -7.37
CA MET A 45 23.00 15.13 -7.86
C MET A 45 23.12 15.04 -9.38
N ARG A 46 22.58 16.03 -10.11
CA ARG A 46 22.60 16.08 -11.57
C ARG A 46 24.02 16.21 -12.13
N ALA A 47 24.92 16.91 -11.42
CA ALA A 47 26.32 17.04 -11.79
C ALA A 47 27.15 15.79 -11.47
N LYS A 48 26.77 15.05 -10.43
CA LYS A 48 27.52 13.90 -9.92
C LYS A 48 27.17 12.58 -10.63
N TYR A 49 25.92 12.41 -11.07
CA TYR A 49 25.43 11.15 -11.62
C TYR A 49 25.04 11.27 -13.09
N GLU A 50 25.50 10.32 -13.90
CA GLU A 50 24.83 9.96 -15.14
C GLU A 50 23.64 9.05 -14.80
N VAL A 51 22.47 9.40 -15.30
CA VAL A 51 21.20 8.72 -15.00
C VAL A 51 20.50 8.35 -16.30
N ASP A 52 19.82 7.21 -16.28
CA ASP A 52 19.05 6.71 -17.42
C ASP A 52 17.72 7.46 -17.56
N GLU A 53 17.18 7.94 -16.44
CA GLU A 53 15.90 8.62 -16.37
C GLU A 53 15.93 9.74 -15.34
N GLU A 54 15.17 10.80 -15.63
CA GLU A 54 14.94 11.91 -14.72
C GLU A 54 13.43 12.16 -14.61
N ILE A 55 12.92 12.11 -13.38
CA ILE A 55 11.50 12.28 -13.06
C ILE A 55 11.38 13.39 -12.04
N GLY A 56 10.46 14.33 -12.22
CA GLY A 56 10.31 15.40 -11.25
C GLY A 56 9.96 16.75 -11.85
N GLY A 57 9.97 17.75 -11.00
CA GLY A 57 9.86 19.14 -11.43
C GLY A 57 9.74 20.14 -10.29
N SER A 58 9.99 21.41 -10.59
CA SER A 58 9.86 22.53 -9.64
C SER A 58 8.43 22.78 -9.14
N ASN A 59 7.44 22.07 -9.67
CA ASN A 59 6.04 22.12 -9.24
C ASN A 59 5.63 20.88 -8.41
N GLN A 60 6.58 20.01 -8.08
CA GLN A 60 6.33 18.77 -7.36
C GLN A 60 7.02 18.78 -5.99
N VAL A 61 6.46 17.99 -5.08
CA VAL A 61 7.06 17.65 -3.79
C VAL A 61 7.31 16.15 -3.79
N VAL A 62 8.52 15.75 -3.42
CA VAL A 62 8.88 14.34 -3.24
C VAL A 62 8.75 14.01 -1.76
N ILE A 63 7.96 12.99 -1.45
CA ILE A 63 7.77 12.46 -0.09
C ILE A 63 8.06 10.95 -0.09
N PRO A 64 8.40 10.37 1.08
CA PRO A 64 8.34 8.92 1.23
C PRO A 64 6.94 8.41 0.89
N GLY A 65 6.88 7.25 0.22
CA GLY A 65 5.61 6.61 -0.05
C GLY A 65 4.85 6.31 1.25
N LEU A 66 3.54 6.49 1.24
CA LEU A 66 2.71 6.27 2.42
C LEU A 66 2.63 4.78 2.76
N ILE A 67 2.51 4.48 4.06
CA ILE A 67 2.37 3.12 4.58
C ILE A 67 0.95 2.98 5.14
N ASN A 68 0.17 2.09 4.54
CA ASN A 68 -1.10 1.67 5.10
C ASN A 68 -0.87 0.52 6.09
N ALA A 69 -0.81 0.87 7.38
CA ALA A 69 -0.45 -0.07 8.43
C ALA A 69 -1.54 -1.10 8.78
N HIS A 70 -2.75 -1.00 8.20
CA HIS A 70 -3.83 -1.93 8.47
C HIS A 70 -4.91 -1.93 7.37
N HIS A 71 -5.00 -3.01 6.61
CA HIS A 71 -5.97 -3.17 5.53
C HIS A 71 -6.61 -4.56 5.53
N HIS A 72 -7.78 -4.72 4.88
CA HIS A 72 -8.56 -5.96 4.92
C HIS A 72 -9.16 -6.41 3.58
N VAL A 73 -9.81 -5.51 2.84
CA VAL A 73 -10.62 -5.84 1.65
C VAL A 73 -10.57 -4.67 0.67
N GLY A 74 -10.71 -4.97 -0.62
CA GLY A 74 -10.77 -3.96 -1.67
C GLY A 74 -12.13 -3.28 -1.73
N LEU A 75 -13.14 -3.99 -2.23
CA LEU A 75 -14.51 -3.49 -2.19
C LEU A 75 -14.97 -3.36 -0.74
N THR A 76 -15.52 -2.19 -0.43
CA THR A 76 -15.99 -1.92 0.93
C THR A 76 -17.12 -2.87 1.30
N PRO A 77 -17.24 -3.27 2.58
CA PRO A 77 -18.35 -4.10 3.03
C PRO A 77 -19.72 -3.51 2.65
N PHE A 78 -19.85 -2.19 2.62
CA PHE A 78 -21.05 -1.51 2.13
C PHE A 78 -21.38 -1.81 0.66
N GLN A 79 -20.41 -1.72 -0.25
CA GLN A 79 -20.58 -2.08 -1.67
C GLN A 79 -20.97 -3.57 -1.85
N LEU A 80 -20.55 -4.39 -0.90
CA LEU A 80 -20.80 -5.82 -0.84
C LEU A 80 -22.09 -6.18 -0.05
N GLY A 81 -22.85 -5.17 0.40
CA GLY A 81 -24.18 -5.34 1.00
C GLY A 81 -24.22 -5.42 2.52
N ALA A 82 -23.08 -5.28 3.21
CA ALA A 82 -23.02 -5.12 4.65
C ALA A 82 -23.18 -3.64 5.03
N LEU A 83 -24.38 -3.29 5.52
CA LEU A 83 -24.70 -1.93 5.96
C LEU A 83 -23.89 -1.53 7.21
N ASP A 84 -23.74 -0.22 7.41
CA ASP A 84 -23.14 0.33 8.61
C ASP A 84 -23.93 -0.07 9.86
N ALA A 85 -23.23 -0.57 10.88
CA ALA A 85 -23.80 -1.12 12.10
C ALA A 85 -22.70 -1.19 13.19
N PRO A 86 -23.07 -1.33 14.48
CA PRO A 86 -22.10 -1.65 15.53
C PRO A 86 -21.25 -2.87 15.16
N LEU A 87 -19.98 -2.87 15.57
CA LEU A 87 -18.94 -3.81 15.10
C LEU A 87 -19.40 -5.28 15.09
N GLU A 88 -20.04 -5.75 16.16
CA GLU A 88 -20.48 -7.13 16.33
C GLU A 88 -21.62 -7.49 15.37
N ALA A 89 -22.57 -6.59 15.15
CA ALA A 89 -23.63 -6.80 14.17
C ALA A 89 -23.08 -6.70 12.74
N TRP A 90 -22.14 -5.77 12.53
CA TRP A 90 -21.48 -5.55 11.25
C TRP A 90 -20.62 -6.75 10.83
N ILE A 91 -19.81 -7.33 11.73
CA ILE A 91 -18.96 -8.48 11.39
C ILE A 91 -19.78 -9.70 11.01
N ILE A 92 -20.95 -9.90 11.63
CA ILE A 92 -21.89 -10.98 11.29
C ILE A 92 -22.55 -10.69 9.93
N SER A 93 -22.92 -9.44 9.64
CA SER A 93 -23.53 -9.09 8.35
C SER A 93 -22.61 -9.37 7.16
N ARG A 94 -21.29 -9.38 7.39
CA ARG A 94 -20.29 -9.80 6.39
C ARG A 94 -20.46 -11.24 5.91
N TRP A 95 -21.20 -12.10 6.59
CA TRP A 95 -21.49 -13.45 6.11
C TRP A 95 -22.37 -13.47 4.85
N ALA A 96 -23.12 -12.39 4.60
CA ALA A 96 -24.02 -12.26 3.45
C ALA A 96 -23.38 -11.55 2.23
N MET A 97 -22.09 -11.26 2.26
CA MET A 97 -21.45 -10.21 1.45
C MET A 97 -21.26 -10.40 -0.06
N ARG A 98 -21.89 -11.28 -0.84
CA ARG A 98 -21.46 -11.56 -2.25
C ARG A 98 -19.99 -11.99 -2.41
N ASP A 99 -19.77 -12.93 -3.32
CA ASP A 99 -18.42 -13.43 -3.56
C ASP A 99 -17.74 -12.58 -4.64
N VAL A 100 -16.46 -12.31 -4.42
CA VAL A 100 -15.59 -11.60 -5.35
C VAL A 100 -14.30 -12.39 -5.43
N ASP A 101 -13.73 -12.44 -6.63
CA ASP A 101 -12.42 -13.03 -6.86
C ASP A 101 -11.35 -12.31 -5.99
N PRO A 102 -10.65 -13.03 -5.09
CA PRO A 102 -9.67 -12.44 -4.18
C PRO A 102 -8.53 -11.67 -4.87
N TYR A 103 -8.07 -12.15 -6.03
CA TYR A 103 -7.03 -11.49 -6.82
C TYR A 103 -7.55 -10.16 -7.36
N LEU A 104 -8.72 -10.16 -8.02
CA LEU A 104 -9.30 -8.95 -8.61
C LEU A 104 -9.70 -7.92 -7.56
N ASP A 105 -10.24 -8.33 -6.42
CA ASP A 105 -10.58 -7.43 -5.31
C ASP A 105 -9.33 -6.72 -4.76
N THR A 106 -8.25 -7.49 -4.58
CA THR A 106 -6.97 -6.97 -4.07
C THR A 106 -6.31 -6.05 -5.09
N LEU A 107 -6.28 -6.44 -6.37
CA LEU A 107 -5.67 -5.65 -7.43
C LEU A 107 -6.39 -4.31 -7.60
N TYR A 108 -7.73 -4.30 -7.53
CA TYR A 108 -8.51 -3.06 -7.54
C TYR A 108 -8.11 -2.12 -6.40
N CYS A 109 -7.95 -2.65 -5.19
CA CYS A 109 -7.52 -1.84 -4.05
C CYS A 109 -6.08 -1.35 -4.18
N ALA A 110 -5.19 -2.19 -4.70
CA ALA A 110 -3.80 -1.82 -4.95
C ALA A 110 -3.71 -0.60 -5.88
N ILE A 111 -4.51 -0.57 -6.95
CA ILE A 111 -4.61 0.59 -7.86
C ILE A 111 -5.02 1.85 -7.08
N GLN A 112 -6.07 1.78 -6.26
CA GLN A 112 -6.54 2.92 -5.47
C GLN A 112 -5.49 3.40 -4.45
N MET A 113 -4.79 2.46 -3.81
CA MET A 113 -3.72 2.76 -2.87
C MET A 113 -2.57 3.48 -3.57
N ILE A 114 -2.12 2.97 -4.72
CA ILE A 114 -1.06 3.59 -5.53
C ILE A 114 -1.48 5.01 -5.98
N GLU A 115 -2.70 5.19 -6.48
CA GLU A 115 -3.23 6.50 -6.90
C GLU A 115 -3.26 7.52 -5.74
N SER A 116 -3.41 7.03 -4.50
CA SER A 116 -3.37 7.85 -3.28
C SER A 116 -1.98 8.04 -2.68
N GLY A 117 -0.92 7.48 -3.30
CA GLY A 117 0.47 7.59 -2.85
C GLY A 117 0.89 6.55 -1.79
N ILE A 118 0.08 5.52 -1.55
CA ILE A 118 0.45 4.38 -0.70
C ILE A 118 1.33 3.42 -1.50
N THR A 119 2.46 3.04 -0.92
CA THR A 119 3.44 2.14 -1.55
C THR A 119 3.65 0.84 -0.77
N THR A 120 3.25 0.83 0.50
CA THR A 120 3.36 -0.33 1.38
C THR A 120 2.06 -0.54 2.15
N VAL A 121 1.63 -1.79 2.27
CA VAL A 121 0.41 -2.16 2.98
C VAL A 121 0.64 -3.34 3.92
N MET A 122 0.01 -3.31 5.10
CA MET A 122 -0.21 -4.50 5.91
C MET A 122 -1.62 -5.05 5.63
N HIS A 123 -1.68 -6.16 4.91
CA HIS A 123 -2.92 -6.85 4.59
C HIS A 123 -3.26 -7.86 5.68
N ASN A 124 -4.39 -7.67 6.35
CA ASN A 124 -4.94 -8.56 7.36
C ASN A 124 -6.06 -9.39 6.74
N HIS A 125 -5.71 -10.56 6.23
CA HIS A 125 -6.67 -11.43 5.56
C HIS A 125 -7.59 -12.09 6.58
N MET A 126 -8.87 -11.72 6.54
CA MET A 126 -9.90 -12.27 7.42
C MET A 126 -10.51 -13.53 6.82
N ALA A 127 -10.15 -14.70 7.35
CA ALA A 127 -10.59 -16.02 6.88
C ALA A 127 -12.09 -16.33 7.11
N ALA A 128 -12.88 -15.36 7.57
CA ALA A 128 -14.25 -15.58 8.01
C ALA A 128 -15.22 -15.91 6.86
N ARG A 129 -14.89 -15.57 5.61
CA ARG A 129 -15.70 -15.85 4.43
C ARG A 129 -14.84 -15.82 3.16
N LEU A 130 -14.83 -16.93 2.44
CA LEU A 130 -14.23 -17.08 1.11
C LEU A 130 -15.30 -17.52 0.12
N PRO A 131 -15.12 -17.28 -1.19
CA PRO A 131 -15.92 -17.93 -2.22
C PRO A 131 -15.95 -19.45 -2.01
N ALA A 132 -17.10 -20.07 -2.26
CA ALA A 132 -17.35 -21.47 -1.87
C ALA A 132 -16.38 -22.49 -2.51
N ASP A 133 -15.75 -22.13 -3.62
CA ASP A 133 -14.82 -22.92 -4.41
C ASP A 133 -13.34 -22.55 -4.20
N VAL A 134 -13.03 -21.61 -3.30
CA VAL A 134 -11.67 -21.14 -3.06
C VAL A 134 -11.22 -21.49 -1.64
N GLY A 135 -10.14 -22.27 -1.53
CA GLY A 135 -9.51 -22.59 -0.25
C GLY A 135 -8.78 -21.40 0.36
N LEU A 136 -8.56 -21.43 1.68
CA LEU A 136 -7.88 -20.34 2.40
C LEU A 136 -6.48 -20.03 1.85
N PHE A 137 -5.69 -21.06 1.56
CA PHE A 137 -4.35 -20.88 1.02
C PHE A 137 -4.37 -20.41 -0.44
N ASP A 138 -5.35 -20.84 -1.23
CA ASP A 138 -5.52 -20.39 -2.61
C ASP A 138 -5.91 -18.91 -2.65
N ALA A 139 -6.84 -18.49 -1.81
CA ALA A 139 -7.19 -17.08 -1.65
C ALA A 139 -5.99 -16.25 -1.18
N ALA A 140 -5.22 -16.75 -0.20
CA ALA A 140 -4.02 -16.06 0.27
C ALA A 140 -2.97 -15.92 -0.85
N SER A 141 -2.76 -16.98 -1.65
CA SER A 141 -1.86 -16.92 -2.83
C SER A 141 -2.33 -15.87 -3.81
N GLN A 142 -3.61 -15.89 -4.21
CA GLN A 142 -4.20 -14.92 -5.13
C GLN A 142 -4.06 -13.47 -4.66
N ILE A 143 -4.20 -13.22 -3.36
CA ILE A 143 -4.01 -11.89 -2.78
C ILE A 143 -2.54 -11.46 -2.85
N VAL A 144 -1.61 -12.36 -2.54
CA VAL A 144 -0.16 -12.08 -2.65
C VAL A 144 0.23 -11.84 -4.10
N ASP A 145 -0.26 -12.65 -5.03
CA ASP A 145 -0.02 -12.51 -6.48
C ASP A 145 -0.51 -11.14 -6.97
N ALA A 146 -1.69 -10.68 -6.53
CA ALA A 146 -2.18 -9.34 -6.86
C ALA A 146 -1.28 -8.20 -6.35
N TYR A 147 -0.69 -8.35 -5.17
CA TYR A 147 0.28 -7.37 -4.65
C TYR A 147 1.60 -7.41 -5.42
N GLU A 148 2.08 -8.60 -5.80
CA GLU A 148 3.27 -8.75 -6.63
C GLU A 148 3.08 -8.12 -8.01
N ASP A 149 1.97 -8.44 -8.69
CA ASP A 149 1.65 -7.93 -10.02
C ASP A 149 1.39 -6.41 -10.03
N SER A 150 0.88 -5.85 -8.94
CA SER A 150 0.74 -4.39 -8.80
C SER A 150 2.05 -3.67 -8.45
N GLY A 151 3.10 -4.40 -8.08
CA GLY A 151 4.37 -3.84 -7.63
C GLY A 151 4.34 -3.23 -6.23
N MET A 152 3.28 -3.49 -5.44
CA MET A 152 3.17 -3.01 -4.07
C MET A 152 4.03 -3.81 -3.11
N ARG A 153 4.55 -3.15 -2.06
CA ARG A 153 5.16 -3.84 -0.93
C ARG A 153 4.08 -4.28 0.05
N VAL A 154 4.03 -5.58 0.37
CA VAL A 154 3.03 -6.13 1.29
C VAL A 154 3.67 -6.80 2.51
N ALA A 155 3.11 -6.52 3.69
CA ALA A 155 3.19 -7.40 4.85
C ALA A 155 1.85 -8.13 4.96
N PHE A 156 1.87 -9.46 4.85
CA PHE A 156 0.65 -10.26 4.82
C PHE A 156 0.45 -10.99 6.15
N SER A 157 -0.74 -10.84 6.73
CA SER A 157 -1.16 -11.51 7.96
C SER A 157 -2.39 -12.36 7.68
N LEU A 158 -2.29 -13.65 7.97
CA LEU A 158 -3.42 -14.57 7.93
C LEU A 158 -4.08 -14.58 9.30
N SER A 159 -5.28 -14.00 9.42
CA SER A 159 -5.99 -14.03 10.70
C SER A 159 -6.47 -15.46 11.00
N HIS A 160 -6.30 -15.90 12.24
CA HIS A 160 -6.84 -17.16 12.74
C HIS A 160 -7.75 -16.90 13.93
N ARG A 161 -8.93 -17.51 13.91
CA ARG A 161 -9.89 -17.50 15.02
C ARG A 161 -10.46 -18.91 15.14
N ASP A 162 -10.13 -19.58 16.24
CA ASP A 162 -10.53 -20.97 16.54
C ASP A 162 -11.57 -21.04 17.68
N GLN A 163 -11.83 -19.94 18.37
CA GLN A 163 -12.79 -19.80 19.46
C GLN A 163 -13.61 -18.51 19.28
N ASN A 164 -14.80 -18.48 19.90
CA ASN A 164 -15.65 -17.29 20.04
C ASN A 164 -15.87 -16.54 18.71
N HIS A 165 -16.49 -17.23 17.75
CA HIS A 165 -16.67 -16.71 16.39
C HIS A 165 -17.59 -15.48 16.31
N LEU A 166 -18.43 -15.26 17.34
CA LEU A 166 -19.46 -14.20 17.36
C LEU A 166 -19.15 -13.07 18.34
N VAL A 167 -18.37 -13.32 19.40
CA VAL A 167 -18.08 -12.36 20.47
C VAL A 167 -16.59 -12.40 20.81
N TYR A 168 -16.03 -11.32 21.33
CA TYR A 168 -14.60 -11.19 21.60
C TYR A 168 -14.14 -11.85 22.94
N GLU A 169 -15.05 -12.49 23.67
CA GLU A 169 -14.78 -13.19 24.94
C GLU A 169 -14.79 -14.70 24.76
#